data_AF-A0A3M2FK63-F1
#
_entry.id   AF-A0A3M2FK63-F1
#
_cell.length_a   1.000
_cell.length_b   1.000
_cell.length_c   1.000
_cell.angle_alpha   90.00
_cell.angle_beta   90.00
_cell.angle_gamma   90.00
#
_symmetry.space_group_name_H-M   'P 1'
#
loop_
_entity.id
_entity.type
_entity.pdbx_description
1 polymer ?
#
loop_
_entity_poly.entity_id
_entity_poly.type
_entity_poly.pdbx_seq_one_letter_code
_entity_poly.pdbx_strand_id
1 'polypeptide(L)'
;MALLRILIILTLWNSLSAQDSTRLTLYFTGDVTLANHFAHYVKDDYAYASRHLSMLKQADIAMVNLENPLTRSTEKTEKKFNFKAAPRYVRVLTQAGIDIVTIANNHIYDYGQSGLLETLETLHAARIDYTGAGRHFDEAHHPVILRRKGIRLGFFSYYGLGRHSNSHPATADSAGTAMRLYEGIRRDIERFTPLTDVIIINFHWGIEKEHYPQPEQIRLAHRVLDAGADVIIGHHPHVLQGVELYKGKPVFYSLGNFIFGGNSRTYERSAMARVDLIKKSGGIEIHPSLVPVEIDHWQPRLLTGKPARAVMDSVAKYSEIFQSSIFNTTGDTCPSTMTILKR
;
A
#
# COMPACT_ATOMS: atom_id res chain seq x y z
N MET A 1 -72.33 9.25 6.72
CA MET A 1 -71.59 8.00 6.46
C MET A 1 -70.39 8.34 5.57
N ALA A 2 -69.20 8.13 6.11
CA ALA A 2 -67.89 7.95 5.48
C ALA A 2 -67.55 8.71 4.17
N LEU A 3 -66.81 9.82 4.34
CA LEU A 3 -65.67 10.15 3.47
C LEU A 3 -64.69 8.97 3.48
N LEU A 4 -64.27 8.43 2.33
CA LEU A 4 -62.89 8.00 2.02
C LEU A 4 -62.81 7.29 0.65
N ARG A 5 -62.54 8.01 -0.46
CA ARG A 5 -62.06 7.40 -1.72
C ARG A 5 -61.14 8.32 -2.51
N ILE A 6 -60.16 8.94 -1.85
CA ILE A 6 -58.99 9.52 -2.52
C ILE A 6 -57.81 9.32 -1.57
N LEU A 7 -57.12 8.16 -1.63
CA LEU A 7 -55.70 8.04 -1.24
C LEU A 7 -55.17 6.59 -1.44
N ILE A 8 -55.10 6.09 -2.67
CA ILE A 8 -54.28 4.89 -2.97
C ILE A 8 -53.53 5.08 -4.30
N ILE A 9 -52.80 6.19 -4.50
CA ILE A 9 -51.72 6.31 -5.51
C ILE A 9 -50.59 7.21 -4.98
N LEU A 10 -50.29 7.22 -3.68
CA LEU A 10 -49.23 8.09 -3.11
C LEU A 10 -48.30 7.39 -2.09
N THR A 11 -48.31 6.06 -2.04
CA THR A 11 -47.43 5.29 -1.14
C THR A 11 -46.52 4.29 -1.87
N LEU A 12 -46.31 4.46 -3.18
CA LEU A 12 -45.37 3.66 -3.99
C LEU A 12 -44.22 4.47 -4.60
N TRP A 13 -44.04 5.74 -4.21
CA TRP A 13 -42.98 6.61 -4.74
C TRP A 13 -41.94 7.09 -3.72
N ASN A 14 -41.89 6.48 -2.53
CA ASN A 14 -40.86 6.79 -1.52
C ASN A 14 -39.87 5.64 -1.25
N SER A 15 -39.80 4.65 -2.16
CA SER A 15 -38.80 3.56 -2.10
C SER A 15 -37.79 3.57 -3.24
N LEU A 16 -37.72 4.64 -4.03
CA LEU A 16 -36.54 5.00 -4.84
C LEU A 16 -35.89 6.19 -4.12
N SER A 17 -34.73 6.16 -3.50
CA SER A 17 -33.58 5.27 -3.57
C SER A 17 -32.89 5.29 -2.20
N ALA A 18 -32.87 4.16 -1.48
CA ALA A 18 -31.68 3.89 -0.68
C ALA A 18 -30.57 3.68 -1.71
N GLN A 19 -29.80 4.73 -1.98
CA GLN A 19 -28.79 4.70 -3.02
C GLN A 19 -27.79 3.61 -2.62
N ASP A 20 -27.79 2.48 -3.35
CA ASP A 20 -26.94 1.31 -3.09
C ASP A 20 -25.47 1.69 -3.19
N SER A 21 -24.94 2.28 -2.12
CA SER A 21 -23.54 2.64 -2.04
C SER A 21 -22.75 1.38 -1.73
N THR A 22 -21.84 1.03 -2.62
CA THR A 22 -20.96 -0.13 -2.42
C THR A 22 -19.68 0.34 -1.75
N ARG A 23 -19.36 -0.24 -0.59
CA ARG A 23 -18.11 0.03 0.13
C ARG A 23 -17.07 -1.07 -0.10
N LEU A 24 -15.88 -0.65 -0.48
CA LEU A 24 -14.68 -1.48 -0.54
C LEU A 24 -13.67 -1.02 0.51
N THR A 25 -13.03 -1.93 1.23
CA THR A 25 -11.97 -1.60 2.21
C THR A 25 -10.63 -2.14 1.74
N LEU A 26 -9.67 -1.26 1.53
CA LEU A 26 -8.29 -1.59 1.18
C LEU A 26 -7.38 -1.34 2.39
N TYR A 27 -6.48 -2.28 2.68
CA TYR A 27 -5.40 -2.08 3.64
C TYR A 27 -4.04 -2.07 2.94
N PHE A 28 -3.22 -1.08 3.28
CA PHE A 28 -1.81 -1.01 2.92
C PHE A 28 -0.97 -0.96 4.19
N THR A 29 0.10 -1.72 4.24
CA THR A 29 0.98 -1.78 5.41
C THR A 29 2.33 -1.15 5.15
N GLY A 30 3.11 -0.98 6.21
CA GLY A 30 4.54 -0.69 6.12
C GLY A 30 5.38 -1.84 5.55
N ASP A 31 6.69 -1.69 5.69
CA ASP A 31 7.71 -2.60 5.19
C ASP A 31 7.66 -3.97 5.88
N VAL A 32 7.68 -5.03 5.07
CA VAL A 32 7.73 -6.44 5.50
C VAL A 32 9.09 -7.02 5.13
N THR A 33 9.85 -7.44 6.14
CA THR A 33 11.09 -8.18 5.98
C THR A 33 11.00 -9.51 6.74
N LEU A 34 11.06 -10.61 6.00
CA LEU A 34 11.06 -11.99 6.51
C LEU A 34 12.50 -12.53 6.72
N ALA A 35 13.47 -11.63 6.81
CA ALA A 35 14.89 -11.91 6.99
C ALA A 35 15.37 -11.65 8.44
N ASN A 36 16.67 -11.63 8.68
CA ASN A 36 17.32 -11.25 9.96
C ASN A 36 16.74 -11.94 11.21
N HIS A 37 17.08 -13.20 11.49
CA HIS A 37 16.53 -13.96 12.62
C HIS A 37 15.03 -14.26 12.58
N PHE A 38 14.25 -13.75 11.62
CA PHE A 38 12.83 -14.09 11.46
C PHE A 38 12.57 -15.60 11.55
N ALA A 39 13.38 -16.40 10.85
CA ALA A 39 13.30 -17.86 10.87
C ALA A 39 13.44 -18.49 12.26
N HIS A 40 14.20 -17.86 13.16
CA HIS A 40 14.38 -18.32 14.53
C HIS A 40 13.11 -18.13 15.37
N TYR A 41 12.40 -17.02 15.17
CA TYR A 41 11.16 -16.70 15.89
C TYR A 41 9.97 -17.47 15.32
N VAL A 42 9.81 -17.43 14.00
CA VAL A 42 8.62 -17.96 13.32
C VAL A 42 8.68 -19.48 13.15
N LYS A 43 9.87 -20.04 12.88
CA LYS A 43 10.07 -21.47 12.63
C LYS A 43 9.05 -21.99 11.59
N ASP A 44 8.06 -22.77 12.03
CA ASP A 44 6.97 -23.29 11.19
C ASP A 44 5.58 -22.75 11.60
N ASP A 45 5.50 -21.83 12.57
CA ASP A 45 4.28 -21.11 12.93
C ASP A 45 4.05 -19.94 11.98
N TYR A 46 3.67 -20.22 10.74
CA TYR A 46 3.48 -19.18 9.72
C TYR A 46 2.37 -18.16 10.05
N ALA A 47 1.50 -18.46 11.01
CA ALA A 47 0.48 -17.52 11.50
C ALA A 47 1.01 -16.57 12.58
N TYR A 48 2.26 -16.74 13.03
CA TYR A 48 2.87 -15.97 14.11
C TYR A 48 2.72 -14.45 13.89
N ALA A 49 3.15 -13.94 12.73
CA ALA A 49 3.14 -12.50 12.46
C ALA A 49 1.72 -11.92 12.31
N SER A 50 0.74 -12.74 11.91
CA SER A 50 -0.62 -12.30 11.59
C SER A 50 -1.67 -12.61 12.64
N ARG A 51 -1.28 -13.16 13.79
CA ARG A 51 -2.19 -13.62 14.85
C ARG A 51 -3.17 -12.54 15.32
N HIS A 52 -2.76 -11.28 15.27
CA HIS A 52 -3.56 -10.13 15.74
C HIS A 52 -4.14 -9.29 14.59
N LEU A 53 -4.12 -9.81 13.35
CA LEU A 53 -4.44 -9.06 12.14
C LEU A 53 -5.64 -9.65 11.37
N SER A 54 -6.65 -10.14 12.09
CA SER A 54 -7.86 -10.69 11.46
C SER A 54 -8.54 -9.73 10.48
N MET A 55 -8.39 -8.42 10.70
CA MET A 55 -8.91 -7.38 9.81
C MET A 55 -8.32 -7.42 8.39
N LEU A 56 -7.07 -7.88 8.20
CA LEU A 56 -6.49 -8.00 6.86
C LEU A 56 -7.22 -9.07 6.05
N LYS A 57 -7.59 -10.19 6.69
CA LYS A 57 -8.41 -11.24 6.06
C LYS A 57 -9.85 -10.82 5.75
N GLN A 58 -10.35 -9.79 6.44
CA GLN A 58 -11.69 -9.25 6.24
C GLN A 58 -11.71 -8.09 5.23
N ALA A 59 -10.53 -7.60 4.85
CA ALA A 59 -10.39 -6.58 3.82
C ALA A 59 -10.83 -7.12 2.47
N ASP A 60 -11.20 -6.22 1.57
CA ASP A 60 -11.42 -6.61 0.19
C ASP A 60 -10.11 -6.81 -0.57
N ILE A 61 -9.07 -6.06 -0.17
CA ILE A 61 -7.67 -6.20 -0.61
C ILE A 61 -6.74 -5.78 0.55
N ALA A 62 -5.71 -6.59 0.82
CA ALA A 62 -4.57 -6.22 1.65
C ALA A 62 -3.26 -6.26 0.83
N MET A 63 -2.48 -5.19 0.91
CA MET A 63 -1.21 -5.03 0.19
C MET A 63 -0.05 -4.66 1.13
N VAL A 64 1.13 -5.21 0.89
CA VAL A 64 2.36 -4.96 1.67
C VAL A 64 3.55 -4.66 0.78
N ASN A 65 4.60 -4.03 1.31
CA ASN A 65 5.93 -3.99 0.67
C ASN A 65 6.78 -5.18 1.15
N LEU A 66 7.04 -6.15 0.28
CA LEU A 66 7.91 -7.29 0.57
C LEU A 66 9.36 -6.91 0.25
N GLU A 67 10.12 -6.53 1.27
CA GLU A 67 11.45 -5.94 1.16
C GLU A 67 12.58 -6.97 1.33
N ASN A 68 12.36 -8.18 0.82
CA ASN A 68 13.41 -9.17 0.64
C ASN A 68 13.02 -10.17 -0.46
N PRO A 69 13.99 -10.74 -1.18
CA PRO A 69 13.74 -11.89 -2.05
C PRO A 69 13.38 -13.13 -1.23
N LEU A 70 12.53 -13.96 -1.83
CA LEU A 70 12.18 -15.31 -1.39
C LEU A 70 13.04 -16.30 -2.19
N THR A 71 14.21 -16.65 -1.68
CA THR A 71 15.20 -17.39 -2.48
C THR A 71 16.07 -18.36 -1.68
N ARG A 72 16.47 -19.45 -2.35
CA ARG A 72 17.51 -20.37 -1.91
C ARG A 72 18.90 -19.95 -2.37
N SER A 73 19.01 -19.07 -3.36
CA SER A 73 20.29 -18.57 -3.89
C SER A 73 21.23 -18.11 -2.79
N THR A 74 22.51 -18.47 -2.90
CA THR A 74 23.57 -18.02 -2.01
C THR A 74 24.41 -16.90 -2.62
N GLU A 75 24.20 -16.59 -3.90
CA GLU A 75 24.92 -15.55 -4.64
C GLU A 75 24.36 -14.18 -4.29
N LYS A 76 25.12 -13.42 -3.49
CA LYS A 76 24.75 -12.08 -3.05
C LYS A 76 25.31 -11.04 -4.00
N THR A 77 24.55 -9.96 -4.21
CA THR A 77 25.10 -8.74 -4.81
C THR A 77 25.99 -8.00 -3.80
N GLU A 78 26.97 -7.25 -4.29
CA GLU A 78 27.87 -6.47 -3.45
C GLU A 78 27.11 -5.28 -2.83
N LYS A 79 26.75 -5.40 -1.56
CA LYS A 79 25.98 -4.40 -0.80
C LYS A 79 26.29 -4.53 0.69
N LYS A 80 26.08 -3.45 1.44
CA LYS A 80 26.25 -3.43 2.91
C LYS A 80 25.36 -4.44 3.63
N PHE A 81 24.11 -4.57 3.16
CA PHE A 81 23.12 -5.46 3.75
C PHE A 81 22.37 -6.20 2.64
N ASN A 82 22.38 -7.54 2.72
CA ASN A 82 21.60 -8.41 1.86
C ASN A 82 20.58 -9.17 2.72
N PHE A 83 19.30 -9.07 2.37
CA PHE A 83 18.21 -9.76 3.02
C PHE A 83 17.65 -10.85 2.11
N LYS A 84 17.25 -11.97 2.72
CA LYS A 84 16.42 -12.98 2.06
C LYS A 84 15.64 -13.78 3.08
N ALA A 85 14.60 -14.44 2.61
CA ALA A 85 13.94 -15.51 3.32
C ALA A 85 13.86 -16.75 2.43
N ALA A 86 13.79 -17.93 3.04
CA ALA A 86 13.51 -19.15 2.30
C ALA A 86 12.11 -19.07 1.65
N PRO A 87 11.90 -19.59 0.42
CA PRO A 87 10.61 -19.55 -0.28
C PRO A 87 9.41 -19.99 0.55
N ARG A 88 9.59 -20.97 1.45
CA ARG A 88 8.54 -21.46 2.34
C ARG A 88 7.89 -20.37 3.22
N TYR A 89 8.59 -19.28 3.52
CA TYR A 89 8.05 -18.19 4.33
C TYR A 89 7.04 -17.31 3.60
N VAL A 90 6.82 -17.50 2.29
CA VAL A 90 5.66 -16.92 1.60
C VAL A 90 4.33 -17.29 2.30
N ARG A 91 4.31 -18.43 2.99
CA ARG A 91 3.14 -18.86 3.78
C ARG A 91 2.74 -17.86 4.84
N VAL A 92 3.66 -17.06 5.37
CA VAL A 92 3.36 -15.99 6.33
C VAL A 92 2.43 -14.96 5.71
N LEU A 93 2.69 -14.58 4.45
CA LEU A 93 1.85 -13.65 3.71
C LEU A 93 0.46 -14.25 3.42
N THR A 94 0.40 -15.52 2.98
CA THR A 94 -0.88 -16.21 2.76
C THR A 94 -1.69 -16.37 4.05
N GLN A 95 -1.02 -16.66 5.18
CA GLN A 95 -1.67 -16.80 6.48
C GLN A 95 -2.14 -15.46 7.05
N ALA A 96 -1.51 -14.35 6.65
CA ALA A 96 -1.94 -13.00 6.96
C ALA A 96 -3.12 -12.52 6.12
N GLY A 97 -3.43 -13.18 5.01
CA GLY A 97 -4.46 -12.75 4.06
C GLY A 97 -3.98 -11.61 3.17
N ILE A 98 -2.71 -11.59 2.79
CA ILE A 98 -2.17 -10.62 1.83
C ILE A 98 -2.53 -11.04 0.41
N ASP A 99 -3.12 -10.14 -0.35
CA ASP A 99 -3.50 -10.35 -1.75
C ASP A 99 -2.39 -9.91 -2.71
N ILE A 100 -1.75 -8.77 -2.42
CA ILE A 100 -0.78 -8.13 -3.31
C ILE A 100 0.50 -7.77 -2.55
N VAL A 101 1.66 -7.95 -3.18
CA VAL A 101 2.92 -7.39 -2.70
C VAL A 101 3.50 -6.41 -3.70
N THR A 102 4.02 -5.27 -3.23
CA THR A 102 5.04 -4.55 -4.01
C THR A 102 6.39 -5.18 -3.73
N ILE A 103 7.14 -5.41 -4.80
CA ILE A 103 8.54 -5.85 -4.78
C ILE A 103 9.47 -4.86 -5.49
N ALA A 104 8.97 -3.68 -5.85
CA ALA A 104 9.81 -2.54 -6.24
C ALA A 104 10.48 -1.96 -4.99
N ASN A 105 11.65 -2.47 -4.62
CA ASN A 105 12.44 -1.93 -3.52
C ASN A 105 13.94 -2.22 -3.70
N ASN A 106 14.74 -1.61 -2.84
CA ASN A 106 16.19 -1.70 -2.83
C ASN A 106 16.74 -3.10 -2.47
N HIS A 107 15.92 -4.01 -1.94
CA HIS A 107 16.35 -5.32 -1.45
C HIS A 107 15.96 -6.49 -2.35
N ILE A 108 15.00 -6.32 -3.27
CA ILE A 108 14.51 -7.43 -4.11
C ILE A 108 15.62 -8.10 -4.95
N TYR A 109 16.67 -7.34 -5.29
CA TYR A 109 17.81 -7.80 -6.09
C TYR A 109 19.04 -8.19 -5.26
N ASP A 110 18.92 -8.29 -3.94
CA ASP A 110 20.05 -8.61 -3.04
C ASP A 110 20.74 -9.94 -3.34
N TYR A 111 20.04 -10.85 -4.04
CA TYR A 111 20.55 -12.16 -4.47
C TYR A 111 20.53 -12.31 -5.99
N GLY A 112 20.68 -11.18 -6.68
CA GLY A 112 20.78 -11.10 -8.14
C GLY A 112 19.50 -11.50 -8.87
N GLN A 113 19.66 -11.72 -10.18
CA GLN A 113 18.57 -12.13 -11.06
C GLN A 113 17.92 -13.43 -10.58
N SER A 114 18.72 -14.42 -10.18
CA SER A 114 18.25 -15.71 -9.67
C SER A 114 17.33 -15.53 -8.45
N GLY A 115 17.70 -14.65 -7.52
CA GLY A 115 16.89 -14.33 -6.35
C GLY A 115 15.56 -13.66 -6.70
N LEU A 116 15.57 -12.71 -7.65
CA LEU A 116 14.34 -12.08 -8.14
C LEU A 116 13.43 -13.12 -8.82
N LEU A 117 13.94 -13.90 -9.78
CA LEU A 117 13.14 -14.86 -10.54
C LEU A 117 12.51 -15.94 -9.64
N GLU A 118 13.26 -16.46 -8.66
CA GLU A 118 12.73 -17.42 -7.69
C GLU A 118 11.66 -16.78 -6.79
N THR A 119 11.78 -15.48 -6.49
CA THR A 119 10.75 -14.73 -5.77
C THR A 119 9.46 -14.64 -6.59
N LEU A 120 9.55 -14.31 -7.88
CA LEU A 120 8.38 -14.26 -8.77
C LEU A 120 7.69 -15.62 -8.85
N GLU A 121 8.45 -16.70 -8.99
CA GLU A 121 7.92 -18.08 -9.01
C GLU A 121 7.25 -18.45 -7.69
N THR A 122 7.86 -18.07 -6.57
CA THR A 122 7.31 -18.33 -5.24
C THR A 122 5.98 -17.61 -5.01
N LEU A 123 5.88 -16.33 -5.41
CA LEU A 123 4.66 -15.53 -5.30
C LEU A 123 3.56 -16.08 -6.20
N HIS A 124 3.90 -16.40 -7.46
CA HIS A 124 2.98 -17.03 -8.41
C HIS A 124 2.44 -18.37 -7.88
N ALA A 125 3.30 -19.24 -7.37
CA ALA A 125 2.90 -20.53 -6.79
C ALA A 125 2.01 -20.36 -5.54
N ALA A 126 2.22 -19.29 -4.77
CA ALA A 126 1.41 -18.94 -3.60
C ALA A 126 0.11 -18.20 -3.94
N ARG A 127 -0.12 -17.84 -5.22
CA ARG A 127 -1.24 -17.01 -5.69
C ARG A 127 -1.32 -15.65 -4.99
N ILE A 128 -0.15 -15.04 -4.78
CA ILE A 128 -0.03 -13.65 -4.35
C ILE A 128 0.35 -12.82 -5.56
N ASP A 129 -0.47 -11.83 -5.89
CA ASP A 129 -0.20 -10.90 -6.98
C ASP A 129 0.99 -9.99 -6.62
N TYR A 130 1.77 -9.56 -7.60
CA TYR A 130 2.91 -8.67 -7.36
C TYR A 130 3.05 -7.56 -8.39
N THR A 131 3.69 -6.48 -7.97
CA THR A 131 3.94 -5.30 -8.80
C THR A 131 5.35 -4.75 -8.62
N GLY A 132 5.88 -4.09 -9.65
CA GLY A 132 7.09 -3.28 -9.56
C GLY A 132 8.42 -3.99 -9.79
N ALA A 133 8.38 -5.28 -10.12
CA ALA A 133 9.50 -6.00 -10.70
C ALA A 133 8.98 -7.12 -11.61
N GLY A 134 9.81 -7.57 -12.55
CA GLY A 134 9.41 -8.58 -13.53
C GLY A 134 10.61 -9.18 -14.25
N ARG A 135 10.35 -10.13 -15.15
CA ARG A 135 11.34 -10.82 -15.98
C ARG A 135 11.90 -9.94 -17.10
N HIS A 136 11.16 -8.88 -17.43
CA HIS A 136 11.51 -7.87 -18.41
C HIS A 136 10.73 -6.57 -18.13
N PHE A 137 11.04 -5.52 -18.90
CA PHE A 137 10.50 -4.17 -18.73
C PHE A 137 8.97 -4.14 -18.68
N ASP A 138 8.30 -4.76 -19.65
CA ASP A 138 6.84 -4.75 -19.71
C ASP A 138 6.18 -5.42 -18.50
N GLU A 139 6.74 -6.52 -17.99
CA GLU A 139 6.20 -7.18 -16.79
C GLU A 139 6.43 -6.33 -15.54
N ALA A 140 7.63 -5.75 -15.39
CA ALA A 140 7.94 -4.90 -14.25
C ALA A 140 7.00 -3.68 -14.17
N HIS A 141 6.67 -3.09 -15.32
CA HIS A 141 5.76 -1.96 -15.47
C HIS A 141 4.28 -2.35 -15.56
N HIS A 142 3.94 -3.64 -15.58
CA HIS A 142 2.55 -4.08 -15.64
C HIS A 142 1.90 -3.97 -14.24
N PRO A 143 0.75 -3.28 -14.11
CA PRO A 143 0.03 -3.24 -12.86
C PRO A 143 -0.70 -4.54 -12.59
N VAL A 144 -1.02 -4.76 -11.31
CA VAL A 144 -2.08 -5.70 -10.94
C VAL A 144 -3.41 -4.98 -11.11
N ILE A 145 -4.32 -5.55 -11.90
CA ILE A 145 -5.67 -5.01 -12.11
C ILE A 145 -6.69 -5.98 -11.54
N LEU A 146 -7.37 -5.59 -10.46
CA LEU A 146 -8.39 -6.40 -9.81
C LEU A 146 -9.76 -5.75 -9.92
N ARG A 147 -10.78 -6.56 -10.14
CA ARG A 147 -12.18 -6.15 -9.99
C ARG A 147 -12.71 -6.65 -8.65
N ARG A 148 -13.21 -5.72 -7.82
CA ARG A 148 -13.89 -6.04 -6.56
C ARG A 148 -15.14 -5.19 -6.43
N LYS A 149 -16.27 -5.83 -6.10
CA LYS A 149 -17.58 -5.17 -5.96
C LYS A 149 -17.91 -4.17 -7.09
N GLY A 150 -17.54 -4.53 -8.33
CA GLY A 150 -17.80 -3.70 -9.51
C GLY A 150 -16.90 -2.47 -9.69
N ILE A 151 -15.78 -2.37 -8.97
CA ILE A 151 -14.72 -1.37 -9.14
C ILE A 151 -13.45 -2.05 -9.67
N ARG A 152 -12.82 -1.49 -10.70
CA ARG A 152 -11.53 -1.90 -11.26
C ARG A 152 -10.41 -1.10 -10.62
N LEU A 153 -9.45 -1.77 -10.00
CA LEU A 153 -8.36 -1.17 -9.22
C LEU A 153 -7.04 -1.51 -9.89
N GLY A 154 -6.25 -0.51 -10.25
CA GLY A 154 -4.90 -0.69 -10.79
C GLY A 154 -3.85 -0.39 -9.73
N PHE A 155 -3.00 -1.36 -9.41
CA PHE A 155 -1.91 -1.22 -8.46
C PHE A 155 -0.59 -1.17 -9.22
N PHE A 156 0.19 -0.12 -8.99
CA PHE A 156 1.51 0.07 -9.60
C PHE A 156 2.55 0.23 -8.50
N SER A 157 3.81 -0.05 -8.82
CA SER A 157 4.90 0.09 -7.85
C SER A 157 6.20 0.45 -8.53
N TYR A 158 6.93 1.40 -7.95
CA TYR A 158 8.17 1.90 -8.54
C TYR A 158 9.25 2.16 -7.50
N TYR A 159 10.48 1.86 -7.88
CA TYR A 159 11.68 2.06 -7.08
C TYR A 159 12.80 2.66 -7.93
N GLY A 160 13.80 3.26 -7.29
CA GLY A 160 14.96 3.85 -7.95
C GLY A 160 14.90 5.38 -8.04
N LEU A 161 15.96 5.96 -8.61
CA LEU A 161 16.32 7.39 -8.56
C LEU A 161 16.67 7.92 -7.15
N GLY A 162 17.78 8.66 -7.06
CA GLY A 162 18.42 9.08 -5.80
C GLY A 162 19.85 8.53 -5.71
N ARG A 163 20.58 8.79 -4.60
CA ARG A 163 21.99 8.34 -4.39
C ARG A 163 22.19 6.81 -4.33
N HIS A 164 21.14 6.01 -4.54
CA HIS A 164 21.16 4.56 -4.38
C HIS A 164 21.44 3.88 -5.73
N SER A 165 22.67 3.39 -5.90
CA SER A 165 23.21 2.80 -7.13
C SER A 165 22.72 1.37 -7.43
N ASN A 166 21.82 0.80 -6.63
CA ASN A 166 21.39 -0.60 -6.71
C ASN A 166 19.96 -0.77 -7.24
N SER A 167 19.51 0.09 -8.15
CA SER A 167 18.12 0.08 -8.65
C SER A 167 17.78 -1.12 -9.54
N HIS A 168 18.76 -1.76 -10.18
CA HIS A 168 18.61 -2.93 -11.07
C HIS A 168 17.34 -2.88 -11.93
N PRO A 169 17.24 -1.92 -12.87
CA PRO A 169 16.06 -1.75 -13.70
C PRO A 169 15.85 -2.94 -14.62
N ALA A 170 14.59 -3.33 -14.82
CA ALA A 170 14.24 -4.28 -15.87
C ALA A 170 14.55 -3.66 -17.25
N THR A 171 15.09 -4.46 -18.16
CA THR A 171 15.27 -4.08 -19.56
C THR A 171 14.35 -4.91 -20.44
N ALA A 172 14.39 -4.73 -21.76
CA ALA A 172 13.63 -5.59 -22.68
C ALA A 172 13.91 -7.08 -22.47
N ASP A 173 15.15 -7.43 -22.10
CA ASP A 173 15.64 -8.81 -22.07
C ASP A 173 16.19 -9.25 -20.71
N SER A 174 16.07 -8.41 -19.67
CA SER A 174 16.57 -8.72 -18.33
C SER A 174 15.60 -8.37 -17.23
N ALA A 175 15.56 -9.24 -16.21
CA ALA A 175 14.73 -9.04 -15.05
C ALA A 175 15.21 -7.86 -14.20
N GLY A 176 14.29 -7.21 -13.50
CA GLY A 176 14.61 -6.08 -12.65
C GLY A 176 13.36 -5.35 -12.16
N THR A 177 13.58 -4.17 -11.60
CA THR A 177 12.50 -3.34 -11.04
C THR A 177 11.97 -2.31 -12.04
N ALA A 178 10.72 -1.87 -11.81
CA ALA A 178 10.16 -0.72 -12.52
C ALA A 178 10.72 0.57 -11.93
N MET A 179 11.38 1.37 -12.77
CA MET A 179 12.04 2.57 -12.30
C MET A 179 11.06 3.68 -11.97
N ARG A 180 11.33 4.40 -10.87
CA ARG A 180 10.59 5.59 -10.42
C ARG A 180 10.85 6.84 -11.27
N LEU A 181 10.87 6.68 -12.59
CA LEU A 181 10.96 7.78 -13.55
C LEU A 181 9.56 8.32 -13.86
N TYR A 182 9.37 9.63 -13.64
CA TYR A 182 8.08 10.28 -13.88
C TYR A 182 7.50 10.00 -15.27
N GLU A 183 8.29 10.10 -16.34
CA GLU A 183 7.79 9.84 -17.70
C GLU A 183 7.46 8.37 -17.96
N GLY A 184 8.06 7.43 -17.23
CA GLY A 184 7.62 6.03 -17.24
C GLY A 184 6.25 5.90 -16.58
N ILE A 185 6.16 6.38 -15.34
CA ILE A 185 4.94 6.33 -14.52
C ILE A 185 3.75 6.99 -15.24
N ARG A 186 3.95 8.17 -15.84
CA ARG A 186 2.91 8.88 -16.59
C ARG A 186 2.37 8.05 -17.75
N ARG A 187 3.27 7.43 -18.54
CA ARG A 187 2.88 6.56 -19.67
C ARG A 187 2.13 5.33 -19.20
N ASP A 188 2.53 4.74 -18.08
CA ASP A 188 1.82 3.59 -17.51
C ASP A 188 0.41 3.98 -17.04
N ILE A 189 0.28 5.13 -16.35
CA ILE A 189 -1.03 5.67 -15.95
C ILE A 189 -1.92 5.88 -17.19
N GLU A 190 -1.40 6.52 -18.24
CA GLU A 190 -2.14 6.74 -19.49
C GLU A 190 -2.57 5.44 -20.15
N ARG A 191 -1.65 4.45 -20.23
CA ARG A 191 -1.90 3.13 -20.83
C ARG A 191 -3.02 2.36 -20.13
N PHE A 192 -3.09 2.44 -18.80
CA PHE A 192 -3.99 1.61 -17.99
C PHE A 192 -5.22 2.35 -17.45
N THR A 193 -5.31 3.67 -17.64
CA THR A 193 -6.51 4.45 -17.30
C THR A 193 -7.80 3.88 -17.91
N PRO A 194 -7.86 3.47 -19.19
CA PRO A 194 -9.08 2.87 -19.75
C PRO A 194 -9.53 1.57 -19.07
N LEU A 195 -8.59 0.88 -18.40
CA LEU A 195 -8.78 -0.42 -17.78
C LEU A 195 -9.06 -0.34 -16.28
N THR A 196 -8.98 0.85 -15.68
CA THR A 196 -9.03 1.06 -14.23
C THR A 196 -10.02 2.16 -13.86
N ASP A 197 -10.65 2.03 -12.71
CA ASP A 197 -11.50 3.09 -12.14
C ASP A 197 -10.69 3.89 -11.10
N VAL A 198 -9.88 3.20 -10.29
CA VAL A 198 -8.97 3.80 -9.29
C VAL A 198 -7.54 3.32 -9.53
N ILE A 199 -6.59 4.25 -9.58
CA ILE A 199 -5.15 3.98 -9.74
C ILE A 199 -4.42 4.25 -8.42
N ILE A 200 -3.77 3.20 -7.89
CA ILE A 200 -2.99 3.24 -6.66
C ILE A 200 -1.51 3.05 -7.02
N ILE A 201 -0.67 3.98 -6.59
CA ILE A 201 0.78 3.95 -6.84
C ILE A 201 1.52 3.70 -5.53
N ASN A 202 2.43 2.74 -5.53
CA ASN A 202 3.33 2.47 -4.41
C ASN A 202 4.74 2.94 -4.76
N PHE A 203 5.40 3.63 -3.83
CA PHE A 203 6.78 4.08 -4.00
C PHE A 203 7.66 3.59 -2.87
N HIS A 204 8.84 3.12 -3.24
CA HIS A 204 9.92 2.85 -2.29
C HIS A 204 10.98 3.96 -2.44
N TRP A 205 11.03 4.90 -1.48
CA TRP A 205 11.69 6.20 -1.67
C TRP A 205 12.10 6.92 -0.38
N GLY A 206 12.80 8.05 -0.51
CA GLY A 206 13.16 8.88 0.63
C GLY A 206 14.44 8.42 1.32
N ILE A 207 14.58 8.79 2.59
CA ILE A 207 15.79 8.57 3.38
C ILE A 207 15.42 7.82 4.65
N GLU A 208 16.15 6.75 4.95
CA GLU A 208 15.96 5.98 6.17
C GLU A 208 15.97 6.88 7.42
N LYS A 209 14.97 6.70 8.28
CA LYS A 209 14.78 7.34 9.59
C LYS A 209 14.46 8.84 9.54
N GLU A 210 14.23 9.40 8.37
CA GLU A 210 13.74 10.78 8.24
C GLU A 210 12.21 10.82 8.34
N HIS A 211 11.68 11.59 9.28
CA HIS A 211 10.23 11.72 9.49
C HIS A 211 9.54 12.70 8.52
N TYR A 212 10.32 13.45 7.74
CA TYR A 212 9.80 14.39 6.75
C TYR A 212 10.23 13.97 5.34
N PRO A 213 9.30 13.90 4.37
CA PRO A 213 9.64 13.55 3.00
C PRO A 213 10.50 14.64 2.36
N GLN A 214 11.41 14.23 1.48
CA GLN A 214 12.24 15.15 0.72
C GLN A 214 11.39 15.96 -0.27
N PRO A 215 11.76 17.20 -0.60
CA PRO A 215 11.05 18.01 -1.59
C PRO A 215 10.84 17.31 -2.94
N GLU A 216 11.80 16.49 -3.40
CA GLU A 216 11.63 15.67 -4.62
C GLU A 216 10.49 14.64 -4.50
N GLN A 217 10.29 14.03 -3.32
CA GLN A 217 9.20 13.08 -3.09
C GLN A 217 7.86 13.77 -3.23
N ILE A 218 7.70 14.95 -2.61
CA ILE A 218 6.48 15.75 -2.68
C ILE A 218 6.18 16.16 -4.13
N ARG A 219 7.18 16.71 -4.84
CA ARG A 219 7.01 17.10 -6.24
C ARG A 219 6.65 15.93 -7.15
N LEU A 220 7.25 14.76 -6.95
CA LEU A 220 6.89 13.57 -7.72
C LEU A 220 5.46 13.12 -7.43
N ALA A 221 5.07 13.07 -6.14
CA ALA A 221 3.73 12.67 -5.73
C ALA A 221 2.65 13.54 -6.38
N HIS A 222 2.82 14.86 -6.35
CA HIS A 222 1.89 15.81 -6.97
C HIS A 222 1.76 15.58 -8.48
N ARG A 223 2.89 15.45 -9.21
CA ARG A 223 2.85 15.20 -10.65
C ARG A 223 2.17 13.88 -11.01
N VAL A 224 2.37 12.84 -10.20
CA VAL A 224 1.77 11.52 -10.42
C VAL A 224 0.26 11.54 -10.17
N LEU A 225 -0.20 12.25 -9.14
CA LEU A 225 -1.64 12.47 -8.90
C LEU A 225 -2.30 13.33 -9.98
N ASP A 226 -1.58 14.34 -10.50
CA ASP A 226 -2.02 15.17 -11.62
C ASP A 226 -2.09 14.39 -12.94
N ALA A 227 -1.23 13.39 -13.12
CA ALA A 227 -1.22 12.51 -14.28
C ALA A 227 -2.39 11.49 -14.29
N GLY A 228 -3.11 11.32 -13.19
CA GLY A 228 -4.29 10.45 -13.12
C GLY A 228 -4.28 9.40 -12.00
N ALA A 229 -3.22 9.32 -11.20
CA ALA A 229 -3.24 8.49 -9.99
C ALA A 229 -4.22 9.03 -8.94
N ASP A 230 -4.76 8.15 -8.10
CA ASP A 230 -5.80 8.48 -7.12
C ASP A 230 -5.34 8.33 -5.67
N VAL A 231 -4.40 7.40 -5.40
CA VAL A 231 -3.82 7.15 -4.08
C VAL A 231 -2.33 6.88 -4.22
N ILE A 232 -1.52 7.43 -3.33
CA ILE A 232 -0.09 7.11 -3.23
C ILE A 232 0.24 6.53 -1.85
N ILE A 233 0.95 5.40 -1.85
CA ILE A 233 1.48 4.73 -0.65
C ILE A 233 3.01 4.69 -0.73
N GLY A 234 3.68 5.18 0.31
CA GLY A 234 5.13 5.24 0.41
C GLY A 234 5.71 4.26 1.43
N HIS A 235 6.92 3.82 1.12
CA HIS A 235 7.73 2.82 1.83
C HIS A 235 9.20 3.26 1.84
N HIS A 236 10.07 2.57 2.61
CA HIS A 236 11.53 2.75 2.75
C HIS A 236 12.05 3.53 3.95
N PRO A 237 11.47 4.67 4.39
CA PRO A 237 12.05 5.42 5.51
C PRO A 237 12.14 4.61 6.82
N HIS A 238 11.45 3.47 6.94
CA HIS A 238 11.38 2.66 8.16
C HIS A 238 10.91 3.45 9.40
N VAL A 239 10.23 4.57 9.16
CA VAL A 239 9.58 5.41 10.15
C VAL A 239 8.33 6.02 9.53
N LEU A 240 7.37 6.43 10.36
CA LEU A 240 6.19 7.15 9.90
C LEU A 240 6.58 8.53 9.36
N GLN A 241 5.98 8.88 8.22
CA GLN A 241 5.98 10.25 7.68
C GLN A 241 4.54 10.77 7.62
N GLY A 242 4.39 12.07 7.34
CA GLY A 242 3.08 12.73 7.27
C GLY A 242 2.18 12.18 6.15
N VAL A 243 0.89 12.51 6.24
CA VAL A 243 -0.14 12.20 5.24
C VAL A 243 -0.68 13.50 4.65
N GLU A 244 -0.62 13.62 3.34
CA GLU A 244 -1.10 14.78 2.59
C GLU A 244 -2.43 14.47 1.90
N LEU A 245 -3.30 15.48 1.78
CA LEU A 245 -4.43 15.50 0.86
C LEU A 245 -4.16 16.50 -0.28
N TYR A 246 -3.54 16.03 -1.36
CA TYR A 246 -3.24 16.88 -2.52
C TYR A 246 -4.44 16.87 -3.48
N LYS A 247 -5.14 18.01 -3.61
CA LYS A 247 -6.41 18.11 -4.37
C LYS A 247 -7.43 17.04 -3.97
N GLY A 248 -7.48 16.73 -2.67
CA GLY A 248 -8.35 15.70 -2.08
C GLY A 248 -7.85 14.26 -2.23
N LYS A 249 -6.75 14.02 -2.95
CA LYS A 249 -6.17 12.68 -3.14
C LYS A 249 -5.10 12.39 -2.08
N PRO A 250 -5.16 11.23 -1.38
CA PRO A 250 -4.22 10.94 -0.30
C PRO A 250 -2.83 10.52 -0.78
N VAL A 251 -1.82 11.04 -0.09
CA VAL A 251 -0.43 10.59 -0.15
C VAL A 251 0.02 10.19 1.25
N PHE A 252 0.27 8.90 1.45
CA PHE A 252 0.92 8.38 2.66
C PHE A 252 2.42 8.29 2.38
N TYR A 253 3.22 9.23 2.85
CA TYR A 253 4.64 9.30 2.43
C TYR A 253 5.51 8.16 2.96
N SER A 254 5.18 7.62 4.13
CA SER A 254 5.74 6.40 4.69
C SER A 254 4.83 5.83 5.76
N LEU A 255 4.57 4.53 5.70
CA LEU A 255 3.82 3.81 6.73
C LEU A 255 4.70 3.20 7.82
N GLY A 256 6.03 3.35 7.74
CA GLY A 256 6.97 2.70 8.65
C GLY A 256 7.10 1.21 8.38
N ASN A 257 7.47 0.43 9.39
CA ASN A 257 7.61 -1.01 9.30
C ASN A 257 6.28 -1.77 9.56
N PHE A 258 6.20 -3.07 9.30
CA PHE A 258 5.02 -3.88 9.66
C PHE A 258 5.35 -5.27 10.21
N ILE A 259 5.83 -6.18 9.38
CA ILE A 259 6.41 -7.46 9.81
C ILE A 259 7.92 -7.29 9.67
N PHE A 260 8.53 -6.73 10.71
CA PHE A 260 9.91 -6.27 10.64
C PHE A 260 10.63 -6.51 11.96
N GLY A 261 11.95 -6.68 11.89
CA GLY A 261 12.82 -6.82 13.04
C GLY A 261 14.27 -7.04 12.61
N GLY A 262 15.14 -7.31 13.58
CA GLY A 262 16.56 -7.59 13.34
C GLY A 262 17.47 -6.36 13.33
N ASN A 263 16.89 -5.17 13.46
CA ASN A 263 17.62 -3.95 13.81
C ASN A 263 17.85 -3.92 15.34
N SER A 264 18.61 -2.97 15.88
CA SER A 264 18.78 -2.82 17.35
C SER A 264 17.48 -2.51 18.13
N ARG A 265 16.34 -2.44 17.44
CA ARG A 265 15.01 -2.22 18.00
C ARG A 265 14.18 -3.48 17.77
N THR A 266 13.75 -4.11 18.86
CA THR A 266 12.76 -5.20 18.86
C THR A 266 11.31 -4.68 18.94
N TYR A 267 11.16 -3.38 19.24
CA TYR A 267 9.89 -2.68 19.41
C TYR A 267 9.84 -1.42 18.55
N GLU A 268 8.76 -1.24 17.80
CA GLU A 268 8.55 -0.06 16.94
C GLU A 268 7.08 0.32 16.85
N ARG A 269 6.78 1.62 16.81
CA ARG A 269 5.45 2.14 16.48
C ARG A 269 5.35 2.47 15.00
N SER A 270 4.24 2.08 14.41
CA SER A 270 3.99 2.17 12.98
C SER A 270 2.50 2.37 12.70
N ALA A 271 2.08 2.29 11.44
CA ALA A 271 0.69 2.37 11.06
C ALA A 271 0.40 1.58 9.77
N MET A 272 -0.85 1.20 9.60
CA MET A 272 -1.40 0.79 8.30
C MET A 272 -2.24 1.93 7.73
N ALA A 273 -2.25 2.09 6.41
CA ALA A 273 -3.28 2.89 5.75
C ALA A 273 -4.51 2.02 5.50
N ARG A 274 -5.68 2.57 5.84
CA ARG A 274 -6.98 2.06 5.42
C ARG A 274 -7.56 3.04 4.42
N VAL A 275 -7.91 2.56 3.23
CA VAL A 275 -8.59 3.35 2.21
C VAL A 275 -9.93 2.72 1.92
N ASP A 276 -11.00 3.39 2.32
CA ASP A 276 -12.35 2.98 1.95
C ASP A 276 -12.76 3.64 0.64
N LEU A 277 -13.21 2.84 -0.33
CA LEU A 277 -13.79 3.32 -1.57
C LEU A 277 -15.31 3.17 -1.50
N ILE A 278 -16.03 4.28 -1.69
CA ILE A 278 -17.50 4.29 -1.68
C ILE A 278 -17.99 4.62 -3.09
N LYS A 279 -18.48 3.61 -3.81
CA LYS A 279 -19.10 3.80 -5.13
C LYS A 279 -20.52 4.32 -4.95
N LYS A 280 -20.79 5.49 -5.52
CA LYS A 280 -22.11 6.14 -5.61
C LYS A 280 -22.45 6.39 -7.08
N SER A 281 -23.66 6.87 -7.39
CA SER A 281 -24.06 7.15 -8.78
C SER A 281 -23.21 8.23 -9.47
N GLY A 282 -22.57 9.11 -8.68
CA GLY A 282 -21.72 10.20 -9.18
C GLY A 282 -20.23 9.87 -9.31
N GLY A 283 -19.79 8.66 -8.93
CA GLY A 283 -18.37 8.28 -8.96
C GLY A 283 -17.94 7.45 -7.75
N ILE A 284 -16.64 7.43 -7.48
CA ILE A 284 -16.04 6.69 -6.37
C ILE A 284 -15.39 7.70 -5.42
N GLU A 285 -15.88 7.73 -4.18
CA GLU A 285 -15.25 8.53 -3.13
C GLU A 285 -14.12 7.74 -2.45
N ILE A 286 -13.05 8.42 -2.09
CA ILE A 286 -11.86 7.84 -1.45
C ILE A 286 -11.75 8.39 -0.03
N HIS A 287 -11.80 7.51 0.96
CA HIS A 287 -11.79 7.87 2.38
C HIS A 287 -10.53 7.27 3.05
N PRO A 288 -9.44 8.05 3.16
CA PRO A 288 -8.21 7.61 3.79
C PRO A 288 -8.27 7.69 5.32
N SER A 289 -7.68 6.72 6.00
CA SER A 289 -7.45 6.74 7.45
C SER A 289 -6.22 5.94 7.82
N LEU A 290 -5.73 6.12 9.05
CA LEU A 290 -4.62 5.36 9.61
C LEU A 290 -5.09 4.42 10.72
N VAL A 291 -4.48 3.25 10.77
CA VAL A 291 -4.64 2.28 11.85
C VAL A 291 -3.29 2.13 12.55
N PRO A 292 -3.10 2.74 13.74
CA PRO A 292 -1.88 2.62 14.51
C PRO A 292 -1.57 1.19 14.91
N VAL A 293 -0.30 0.80 14.74
CA VAL A 293 0.19 -0.51 15.17
C VAL A 293 1.49 -0.36 15.95
N GLU A 294 1.78 -1.36 16.77
CA GLU A 294 3.10 -1.61 17.30
C GLU A 294 3.62 -2.93 16.75
N ILE A 295 4.93 -3.03 16.61
CA ILE A 295 5.62 -4.22 16.16
C ILE A 295 6.51 -4.66 17.30
N ASP A 296 6.33 -5.91 17.72
CA ASP A 296 7.18 -6.56 18.71
C ASP A 296 7.65 -7.88 18.10
N HIS A 297 8.96 -8.02 17.84
CA HIS A 297 9.55 -9.22 17.24
C HIS A 297 8.81 -9.72 15.98
N TRP A 298 8.69 -8.89 14.92
CA TRP A 298 7.96 -9.22 13.68
C TRP A 298 6.45 -9.47 13.85
N GLN A 299 5.88 -9.26 15.03
CA GLN A 299 4.46 -9.44 15.29
C GLN A 299 3.76 -8.07 15.45
N PRO A 300 3.14 -7.54 14.38
CA PRO A 300 2.29 -6.37 14.48
C PRO A 300 1.04 -6.60 15.35
N ARG A 301 0.70 -5.59 16.16
CA ARG A 301 -0.51 -5.53 16.99
C ARG A 301 -1.16 -4.16 16.88
N LEU A 302 -2.49 -4.13 16.89
CA LEU A 302 -3.24 -2.88 16.90
C LEU A 302 -3.02 -2.12 18.20
N LEU A 303 -2.73 -0.84 18.08
CA LEU A 303 -2.73 0.05 19.23
C LEU A 303 -4.13 0.61 19.46
N THR A 304 -4.49 0.81 20.73
CA THR A 304 -5.70 1.52 21.14
C THR A 304 -5.38 2.55 22.21
N GLY A 305 -6.34 3.42 22.56
CA GLY A 305 -6.19 4.37 23.68
C GLY A 305 -5.02 5.35 23.52
N LYS A 306 -4.28 5.58 24.61
CA LYS A 306 -3.17 6.55 24.65
C LYS A 306 -2.03 6.22 23.67
N PRO A 307 -1.53 4.97 23.57
CA PRO A 307 -0.52 4.62 22.58
C PRO A 307 -0.93 4.90 21.13
N ALA A 308 -2.17 4.57 20.76
CA ALA A 308 -2.69 4.85 19.42
C ALA A 308 -2.73 6.36 19.14
N ARG A 309 -3.23 7.14 20.10
CA ARG A 309 -3.27 8.59 19.99
C ARG A 309 -1.88 9.19 19.80
N ALA A 310 -0.87 8.72 20.52
CA ALA A 310 0.50 9.20 20.37
C ALA A 310 1.08 8.96 18.96
N VAL A 311 0.70 7.85 18.31
CA VAL A 311 1.06 7.60 16.90
C VAL A 311 0.36 8.61 16.00
N MET A 312 -0.95 8.80 16.17
CA MET A 312 -1.73 9.75 15.36
C MET A 312 -1.24 11.18 15.54
N ASP A 313 -0.92 11.61 16.76
CA ASP A 313 -0.40 12.95 17.06
C ASP A 313 0.96 13.17 16.38
N SER A 314 1.81 12.14 16.33
CA SER A 314 3.11 12.21 15.65
C SER A 314 2.92 12.40 14.14
N VAL A 315 2.03 11.61 13.52
CA VAL A 315 1.74 11.74 12.08
C VAL A 315 1.05 13.07 11.77
N ALA A 316 0.14 13.55 12.61
CA ALA A 316 -0.49 14.85 12.48
C ALA A 316 0.58 15.96 12.45
N LYS A 317 1.52 15.94 13.40
CA LYS A 317 2.67 16.85 13.43
C LYS A 317 3.52 16.78 12.15
N TYR A 318 3.83 15.58 11.66
CA TYR A 318 4.59 15.44 10.40
C TYR A 318 3.81 15.95 9.18
N SER A 319 2.48 15.99 9.27
CA SER A 319 1.59 16.45 8.21
C SER A 319 1.40 17.97 8.19
N GLU A 320 1.90 18.72 9.19
CA GLU A 320 1.79 20.19 9.27
C GLU A 320 2.55 20.90 8.14
N ILE A 321 3.49 20.22 7.48
CA ILE A 321 4.23 20.79 6.34
C ILE A 321 3.36 20.90 5.07
N PHE A 322 2.21 20.23 5.04
CA PHE A 322 1.31 20.20 3.88
C PHE A 322 0.18 21.22 4.03
N GLN A 323 -0.29 21.74 2.89
CA GLN A 323 -1.43 22.64 2.88
C GLN A 323 -2.73 21.97 3.38
N SER A 324 -2.89 20.68 3.12
CA SER A 324 -4.03 19.88 3.58
C SER A 324 -3.58 18.48 3.93
N SER A 325 -4.20 17.91 4.96
CA SER A 325 -3.94 16.56 5.47
C SER A 325 -5.25 15.94 5.94
N ILE A 326 -5.21 14.64 6.24
CA ILE A 326 -6.36 13.94 6.84
C ILE A 326 -6.70 14.41 8.26
N PHE A 327 -5.89 15.31 8.85
CA PHE A 327 -6.05 15.82 10.22
C PHE A 327 -6.64 17.23 10.28
N ASN A 328 -6.49 18.02 9.21
CA ASN A 328 -6.80 19.46 9.22
C ASN A 328 -8.00 19.82 8.34
N THR A 329 -8.86 18.86 7.98
CA THR A 329 -10.13 19.15 7.29
C THR A 329 -11.03 19.94 8.24
N THR A 330 -11.18 21.24 7.99
CA THR A 330 -11.92 22.17 8.84
C THR A 330 -13.39 21.76 8.97
N GLY A 331 -13.77 21.34 10.17
CA GLY A 331 -15.15 21.15 10.60
C GLY A 331 -15.21 20.18 11.77
N ASP A 332 -15.81 20.59 12.89
CA ASP A 332 -16.00 19.85 14.16
C ASP A 332 -16.91 18.59 14.04
N THR A 333 -16.71 17.80 13.00
CA THR A 333 -17.31 16.49 12.83
C THR A 333 -16.23 15.52 12.42
N CYS A 334 -16.19 14.36 13.09
CA CYS A 334 -15.58 13.10 12.63
C CYS A 334 -15.46 13.06 11.09
N PRO A 335 -14.30 12.65 10.51
CA PRO A 335 -13.86 13.04 9.17
C PRO A 335 -14.98 12.90 8.13
N SER A 336 -15.58 14.03 7.79
CA SER A 336 -16.68 14.11 6.84
C SER A 336 -16.12 14.46 5.46
N THR A 337 -16.06 13.43 4.62
CA THR A 337 -16.41 13.45 3.18
C THR A 337 -15.74 14.52 2.31
N MET A 338 -14.71 14.10 1.56
CA MET A 338 -14.41 14.72 0.26
C MET A 338 -14.87 13.78 -0.87
N THR A 339 -15.82 14.25 -1.68
CA THR A 339 -16.27 13.55 -2.88
C THR A 339 -15.28 13.83 -4.02
N ILE A 340 -14.46 12.85 -4.39
CA ILE A 340 -13.68 12.92 -5.64
C ILE A 340 -14.59 12.42 -6.77
N LEU A 341 -15.20 13.36 -7.50
CA LEU A 341 -15.99 13.03 -8.69
C LEU A 341 -15.05 12.76 -9.87
N LYS A 342 -14.68 11.50 -10.08
CA LYS A 342 -14.06 11.05 -11.33
C LYS A 342 -15.19 10.78 -12.33
N ARG A 343 -15.27 11.58 -13.39
CA ARG A 343 -16.24 11.39 -14.49
C ARG A 343 -15.88 10.20 -15.35
#